data_AF-A0A8T1GRC9-F1
#
_entry.id   AF-A0A8T1GRC9-F1
#
_cell.length_a   1.000
_cell.length_b   1.000
_cell.length_c   1.000
_cell.angle_alpha   90.00
_cell.angle_beta   90.00
_cell.angle_gamma   90.00
#
_symmetry.space_group_name_H-M   'P 1'
#
loop_
_entity.id
_entity.type
_entity.pdbx_description
1 polymer ?
#
loop_
_entity_poly.entity_id
_entity_poly.type
_entity_poly.pdbx_seq_one_letter_code
_entity_poly.pdbx_strand_id
1 'polypeptide(L)'
;VNGSGERVVSARAVVKQAPMAFVFTGQGSAAVGMGMDRYQESTVARDIWNRGDTHLRKTFGFSILDMVRKNPKSITVHFGGKKGRKIREKYMSLTCEDPVTGEIAPLLPEINARTQSFSFSAPEGLLFATQFSQPALVLLEKAMFSEIEAAQLIPDDAHFAGHSLGEYAGLSSFAGALAVEDVVEVVFLRGLIMQKAVKRDAEGRSDYGMVATNPTRVGPHFTEEVMHKIVDGIEAASGKLLQVVNFNIQQRQYVVAGENVNLETLSLALTAFKALKSTAAEDVEKVIADSLVQARARKEKCEQTGRPFTLARGLATIPLVGIDVPFHS
;
A
#
# COMPACT_ATOMS: atom_id res chain seq x y z
N VAL A 1 17.78 18.23 49.94
CA VAL A 1 18.45 19.17 50.87
C VAL A 1 17.96 18.89 52.29
N ASN A 2 18.71 19.20 53.35
CA ASN A 2 18.26 19.06 54.74
C ASN A 2 17.35 20.25 55.13
N GLY A 3 16.93 20.30 56.40
CA GLY A 3 16.09 21.38 56.95
C GLY A 3 16.72 22.77 56.93
N SER A 4 18.05 22.90 56.75
CA SER A 4 18.76 24.17 56.55
C SER A 4 18.92 24.55 55.08
N GLY A 5 18.38 23.77 54.14
CA GLY A 5 18.47 24.03 52.70
C GLY A 5 19.78 23.55 52.05
N GLU A 6 20.65 22.84 52.78
CA GLU A 6 21.92 22.34 52.28
C GLU A 6 21.74 21.03 51.53
N ARG A 7 22.46 20.84 50.42
CA ARG A 7 22.38 19.61 49.60
C ARG A 7 23.03 18.44 50.33
N VAL A 8 22.22 17.46 50.74
CA VAL A 8 22.65 16.26 51.49
C VAL A 8 23.01 15.10 50.57
N VAL A 9 22.18 14.84 49.55
CA VAL A 9 22.37 13.74 48.59
C VAL A 9 22.07 14.27 47.19
N SER A 10 22.87 13.82 46.24
CA SER A 10 22.61 13.93 44.81
C SER A 10 22.69 12.52 44.24
N ALA A 11 21.60 12.05 43.62
CA ALA A 11 21.54 10.73 43.01
C ALA A 11 21.02 10.84 41.58
N ARG A 12 21.48 9.94 40.72
CA ARG A 12 20.96 9.72 39.37
C ARG A 12 20.60 8.25 39.25
N ALA A 13 19.42 7.96 38.72
CA ALA A 13 18.95 6.61 38.48
C ALA A 13 18.62 6.44 36.98
N VAL A 14 18.83 5.24 36.46
CA VAL A 14 18.30 4.81 35.15
C VAL A 14 17.07 3.97 35.44
N VAL A 15 15.93 4.40 34.90
CA VAL A 15 14.63 3.73 35.11
C VAL A 15 14.19 3.14 33.79
N LYS A 16 13.76 1.88 33.82
CA LYS A 16 13.24 1.19 32.64
C LYS A 16 12.00 1.93 32.12
N GLN A 17 11.93 2.13 30.81
CA GLN A 17 10.73 2.64 30.15
C GLN A 17 9.57 1.64 30.27
N ALA A 18 8.34 2.09 30.05
CA ALA A 18 7.19 1.18 29.94
C ALA A 18 7.36 0.26 28.71
N PRO A 19 6.77 -0.96 28.72
CA PRO A 19 6.76 -1.83 27.54
C PRO A 19 6.27 -1.09 26.30
N MET A 20 6.99 -1.25 25.19
CA MET A 20 6.78 -0.48 23.97
C MET A 20 6.70 -1.38 22.75
N ALA A 21 5.84 -1.03 21.80
CA ALA A 21 5.81 -1.62 20.47
C ALA A 21 5.78 -0.53 19.40
N PHE A 22 6.60 -0.69 18.37
CA PHE A 22 6.62 0.17 17.19
C PHE A 22 5.74 -0.43 16.09
N VAL A 23 4.73 0.32 15.65
CA VAL A 23 3.87 -0.08 14.54
C VAL A 23 4.14 0.81 13.33
N PHE A 24 4.55 0.19 12.23
CA PHE A 24 4.89 0.87 10.98
C PHE A 24 3.69 0.86 10.04
N THR A 25 3.44 1.99 9.38
CA THR A 25 2.24 2.21 8.58
C THR A 25 2.37 1.61 7.18
N GLY A 26 1.22 1.23 6.62
CA GLY A 26 1.14 0.74 5.25
C GLY A 26 1.06 1.86 4.21
N GLN A 27 0.82 1.46 2.96
CA GLN A 27 0.51 2.39 1.89
C GLN A 27 -0.81 3.14 2.16
N GLY A 28 -0.90 4.39 1.69
CA GLY A 28 -2.12 5.23 1.74
C GLY A 28 -1.98 6.50 2.57
N SER A 29 -0.92 6.62 3.37
CA SER A 29 -0.59 7.80 4.19
C SER A 29 0.35 8.80 3.48
N ALA A 30 0.77 8.51 2.25
CA ALA A 30 1.73 9.34 1.54
C ALA A 30 1.17 10.75 1.27
N ALA A 31 1.99 11.77 1.53
CA ALA A 31 1.63 13.16 1.31
C ALA A 31 2.82 13.95 0.72
N VAL A 32 2.50 14.94 -0.11
CA VAL A 32 3.51 15.84 -0.68
C VAL A 32 4.20 16.58 0.47
N GLY A 33 5.54 16.56 0.46
CA GLY A 33 6.36 17.19 1.50
C GLY A 33 6.52 16.39 2.79
N MET A 34 6.01 15.16 2.88
CA MET A 34 6.14 14.34 4.10
C MET A 34 7.60 14.18 4.54
N GLY A 35 7.86 14.41 5.84
CA GLY A 35 9.19 14.32 6.46
C GLY A 35 10.22 15.36 5.99
N MET A 36 9.84 16.34 5.15
CA MET A 36 10.79 17.34 4.66
C MET A 36 11.16 18.38 5.71
N ASP A 37 10.32 18.58 6.72
CA ASP A 37 10.63 19.29 7.96
C ASP A 37 11.79 18.61 8.71
N ARG A 38 11.67 17.30 8.97
CA ARG A 38 12.71 16.50 9.62
C ARG A 38 13.99 16.44 8.79
N TYR A 39 13.87 16.30 7.47
CA TYR A 39 15.01 16.36 6.55
C TYR A 39 15.82 17.67 6.69
N GLN A 40 15.14 18.80 6.91
CA GLN A 40 15.79 20.10 7.08
C GLN A 40 16.47 20.21 8.45
N GLU A 41 15.84 19.73 9.52
CA GLU A 41 16.31 19.93 10.90
C GLU A 41 17.31 18.88 11.38
N SER A 42 17.18 17.64 10.92
CA SER A 42 17.91 16.49 11.45
C SER A 42 18.93 15.95 10.47
N THR A 43 20.19 15.92 10.87
CA THR A 43 21.27 15.32 10.08
C THR A 43 21.06 13.82 9.89
N VAL A 44 20.48 13.13 10.89
CA VAL A 44 20.17 11.70 10.83
C VAL A 44 19.09 11.43 9.79
N ALA A 45 17.96 12.14 9.86
CA ALA A 45 16.89 11.99 8.88
C ALA A 45 17.37 12.32 7.45
N ARG A 46 18.17 13.39 7.32
CA ARG A 46 18.74 13.82 6.05
C ARG A 46 19.67 12.77 5.43
N ASP A 47 20.49 12.10 6.24
CA ASP A 47 21.37 11.04 5.77
C ASP A 47 20.57 9.87 5.18
N ILE A 48 19.54 9.40 5.87
CA ILE A 48 18.67 8.31 5.39
C ILE A 48 18.06 8.66 4.03
N TRP A 49 17.47 9.84 3.90
CA TRP A 49 16.90 10.31 2.63
C TRP A 49 17.96 10.41 1.53
N ASN A 50 19.13 10.97 1.82
CA ASN A 50 20.20 11.15 0.85
C ASN A 50 20.77 9.82 0.35
N ARG A 51 20.89 8.83 1.24
CA ARG A 51 21.32 7.47 0.88
C ARG A 51 20.33 6.81 -0.07
N GLY A 52 19.05 6.81 0.30
CA GLY A 52 17.98 6.28 -0.56
C GLY A 52 17.91 6.98 -1.91
N ASP A 53 17.93 8.31 -1.92
CA ASP A 53 17.89 9.11 -3.15
C ASP A 53 19.11 8.86 -4.05
N THR A 54 20.32 8.84 -3.46
CA THR A 54 21.56 8.59 -4.21
C THR A 54 21.54 7.21 -4.86
N HIS A 55 21.07 6.19 -4.13
CA HIS A 55 20.93 4.84 -4.67
C HIS A 55 19.94 4.79 -5.83
N LEU A 56 18.72 5.29 -5.64
CA LEU A 56 17.69 5.28 -6.68
C LEU A 56 18.10 6.09 -7.92
N ARG A 57 18.80 7.22 -7.75
CA ARG A 57 19.34 8.00 -8.89
C ARG A 57 20.42 7.23 -9.65
N LYS A 58 21.31 6.54 -8.94
CA LYS A 58 22.40 5.76 -9.54
C LYS A 58 21.88 4.51 -10.25
N THR A 59 20.88 3.85 -9.67
CA THR A 59 20.39 2.53 -10.10
C THR A 59 19.24 2.64 -11.10
N PHE A 60 18.29 3.55 -10.86
CA PHE A 60 17.04 3.68 -11.62
C PHE A 60 16.84 5.04 -12.29
N GLY A 61 17.72 6.01 -12.04
CA GLY A 61 17.77 7.28 -12.77
C GLY A 61 16.74 8.33 -12.36
N PHE A 62 16.13 8.22 -11.18
CA PHE A 62 15.18 9.21 -10.65
C PHE A 62 15.50 9.60 -9.20
N SER A 63 15.08 10.79 -8.78
CA SER A 63 15.21 11.28 -7.41
C SER A 63 13.91 11.06 -6.64
N ILE A 64 13.97 10.34 -5.52
CA ILE A 64 12.83 10.16 -4.62
C ILE A 64 12.55 11.44 -3.83
N LEU A 65 13.58 12.25 -3.55
CA LEU A 65 13.41 13.56 -2.92
C LEU A 65 12.60 14.51 -3.82
N ASP A 66 12.85 14.50 -5.14
CA ASP A 66 12.03 15.27 -6.08
C ASP A 66 10.59 14.75 -6.13
N MET A 67 10.36 13.44 -6.03
CA MET A 67 9.01 12.86 -5.95
C MET A 67 8.24 13.42 -4.75
N VAL A 68 8.84 13.35 -3.56
CA VAL A 68 8.18 13.78 -2.32
C VAL A 68 7.96 15.28 -2.29
N ARG A 69 8.91 16.08 -2.78
CA ARG A 69 8.83 17.55 -2.72
C ARG A 69 7.90 18.16 -3.76
N LYS A 70 7.88 17.61 -4.97
CA LYS A 70 7.24 18.25 -6.14
C LYS A 70 6.04 17.47 -6.67
N ASN A 71 5.92 16.19 -6.33
CA ASN A 71 4.92 15.27 -6.88
C ASN A 71 4.73 15.44 -8.40
N PRO A 72 5.80 15.26 -9.21
CA PRO A 72 5.72 15.47 -10.65
C PRO A 72 4.72 14.50 -11.28
N LYS A 73 3.95 14.96 -12.27
CA LYS A 73 3.02 14.10 -13.03
C LYS A 73 3.72 13.12 -13.96
N SER A 74 4.94 13.45 -14.37
CA SER A 74 5.77 12.58 -15.18
C SER A 74 7.25 12.83 -14.94
N ILE A 75 8.05 11.78 -15.09
CA ILE A 75 9.51 11.85 -15.20
C ILE A 75 9.96 11.07 -16.43
N THR A 76 11.10 11.49 -16.98
CA THR A 76 11.77 10.76 -18.05
C THR A 76 13.16 10.36 -17.59
N VAL A 77 13.42 9.06 -17.57
CA VAL A 77 14.73 8.49 -17.32
C VAL A 77 15.47 8.42 -18.65
N HIS A 78 16.61 9.12 -18.75
CA HIS A 78 17.42 9.15 -19.96
C HIS A 78 18.59 8.15 -19.86
N PHE A 79 18.75 7.32 -20.89
CA PHE A 79 19.78 6.27 -20.97
C PHE A 79 21.05 6.70 -21.71
N GLY A 80 21.28 8.02 -21.82
CA GLY A 80 22.45 8.61 -22.47
C GLY A 80 23.76 8.43 -21.70
N GLY A 81 24.87 8.32 -22.45
CA GLY A 81 26.22 8.24 -21.88
C GLY A 81 26.50 6.96 -21.07
N LYS A 82 27.68 6.91 -20.41
CA LYS A 82 28.12 5.72 -19.66
C LYS A 82 27.21 5.39 -18.46
N LYS A 83 26.71 6.42 -17.77
CA LYS A 83 25.81 6.25 -16.60
C LYS A 83 24.42 5.78 -17.04
N GLY A 84 23.82 6.42 -18.05
CA GLY A 84 22.50 6.05 -18.54
C GLY A 84 22.44 4.64 -19.14
N ARG A 85 23.51 4.18 -19.80
CA ARG A 85 23.59 2.78 -20.28
C ARG A 85 23.53 1.76 -19.13
N LYS A 86 24.20 2.00 -18.01
CA LYS A 86 24.12 1.13 -16.82
C LYS A 86 22.73 1.08 -16.21
N ILE A 87 22.04 2.23 -16.16
CA ILE A 87 20.64 2.29 -15.69
C ILE A 87 19.74 1.48 -16.63
N ARG A 88 19.94 1.59 -17.95
CA ARG A 88 19.20 0.80 -18.93
C ARG A 88 19.46 -0.69 -18.79
N GLU A 89 20.72 -1.10 -18.65
CA GLU A 89 21.12 -2.49 -18.38
C GLU A 89 20.44 -3.02 -17.11
N LYS A 90 20.38 -2.22 -16.05
CA LYS A 90 19.66 -2.57 -14.82
C LYS A 90 18.17 -2.77 -15.06
N TYR A 91 17.48 -1.88 -15.77
CA TYR A 91 16.06 -2.08 -16.10
C TYR A 91 15.84 -3.31 -16.99
N MET A 92 16.71 -3.54 -17.98
CA MET A 92 16.65 -4.71 -18.86
C MET A 92 16.92 -6.03 -18.13
N SER A 93 17.66 -6.01 -17.02
CA SER A 93 17.92 -7.21 -16.23
C SER A 93 16.78 -7.55 -15.26
N LEU A 94 15.77 -6.69 -15.12
CA LEU A 94 14.60 -6.99 -14.29
C LEU A 94 13.66 -7.91 -15.06
N THR A 95 13.33 -9.04 -14.46
CA THR A 95 12.38 -10.01 -15.00
C THR A 95 11.29 -10.31 -13.98
N CYS A 96 10.16 -10.80 -14.45
CA CYS A 96 9.08 -11.32 -13.64
C CYS A 96 8.74 -12.71 -14.16
N GLU A 97 8.55 -13.65 -13.24
CA GLU A 97 8.02 -14.97 -13.54
C GLU A 97 6.50 -14.93 -13.38
N ASP A 98 5.77 -15.42 -14.38
CA ASP A 98 4.33 -15.64 -14.27
C ASP A 98 4.10 -16.88 -13.39
N PRO A 99 3.40 -16.76 -12.26
CA PRO A 99 3.23 -17.87 -11.33
C PRO A 99 2.33 -19.00 -11.86
N VAL A 100 1.56 -18.77 -12.92
CA VAL A 100 0.65 -19.75 -13.53
C VAL A 100 1.34 -20.50 -14.66
N THR A 101 2.07 -19.79 -15.53
CA THR A 101 2.72 -20.40 -16.70
C THR A 101 4.19 -20.75 -16.46
N GLY A 102 4.83 -20.18 -15.44
CA GLY A 102 6.27 -20.26 -15.21
C GLY A 102 7.09 -19.45 -16.24
N GLU A 103 6.44 -18.67 -17.09
CA GLU A 103 7.12 -17.88 -18.12
C GLU A 103 7.86 -16.71 -17.49
N ILE A 104 9.15 -16.57 -17.81
CA ILE A 104 9.96 -15.45 -17.37
C ILE A 104 9.99 -14.39 -18.46
N ALA A 105 9.45 -13.21 -18.16
CA ALA A 105 9.40 -12.07 -19.08
C ALA A 105 10.11 -10.84 -18.50
N PRO A 106 10.67 -9.95 -19.34
CA PRO A 106 11.21 -8.67 -18.87
C PRO A 106 10.15 -7.88 -18.11
N LEU A 107 10.51 -7.27 -16.97
CA LEU A 107 9.58 -6.48 -16.17
C LEU A 107 9.06 -5.27 -16.95
N LEU A 108 9.92 -4.60 -17.72
CA LEU A 108 9.56 -3.49 -18.60
C LEU A 108 10.00 -3.80 -20.04
N PRO A 109 9.19 -4.53 -20.84
CA PRO A 109 9.55 -4.95 -22.19
C PRO A 109 9.77 -3.79 -23.18
N GLU A 110 9.27 -2.60 -22.87
CA GLU A 110 9.46 -1.36 -23.63
C GLU A 110 10.91 -0.85 -23.57
N ILE A 111 11.67 -1.27 -22.56
CA ILE A 111 13.07 -0.90 -22.37
C ILE A 111 13.95 -1.99 -22.99
N ASN A 112 14.57 -1.67 -24.13
CA ASN A 112 15.49 -2.56 -24.85
C ASN A 112 16.83 -1.86 -25.20
N ALA A 113 17.72 -2.58 -25.88
CA ALA A 113 19.07 -2.12 -26.21
C ALA A 113 19.12 -0.82 -27.06
N ARG A 114 18.03 -0.44 -27.73
CA ARG A 114 17.91 0.77 -28.55
C ARG A 114 17.15 1.89 -27.86
N THR A 115 16.40 1.60 -26.80
CA THR A 115 15.63 2.60 -26.03
C THR A 115 16.58 3.67 -25.48
N GLN A 116 16.30 4.94 -25.79
CA GLN A 116 17.11 6.10 -25.36
C GLN A 116 16.59 6.74 -24.07
N SER A 117 15.30 6.61 -23.80
CA SER A 117 14.66 7.09 -22.57
C SER A 117 13.37 6.33 -22.32
N PHE A 118 12.90 6.37 -21.07
CA PHE A 118 11.62 5.80 -20.66
C PHE A 118 10.92 6.77 -19.71
N SER A 119 9.62 6.94 -19.86
CA SER A 119 8.84 7.90 -19.07
C SER A 119 7.81 7.21 -18.20
N PHE A 120 7.76 7.60 -16.93
CA PHE A 120 6.67 7.24 -16.02
C PHE A 120 5.69 8.41 -15.97
N SER A 121 4.38 8.13 -15.89
CA SER A 121 3.34 9.15 -15.76
C SER A 121 2.19 8.68 -14.88
N ALA A 122 1.65 9.59 -14.07
CA ALA A 122 0.43 9.38 -13.29
C ALA A 122 -0.38 10.69 -13.24
N PRO A 123 -1.70 10.69 -13.52
CA PRO A 123 -2.51 11.91 -13.57
C PRO A 123 -2.52 12.73 -12.28
N GLU A 124 -2.56 12.05 -11.14
CA GLU A 124 -2.59 12.58 -9.78
C GLU A 124 -1.18 12.94 -9.25
N GLY A 125 -0.14 12.56 -9.99
CA GLY A 125 1.25 12.72 -9.60
C GLY A 125 1.92 11.42 -9.18
N LEU A 126 3.22 11.30 -9.49
CA LEU A 126 3.98 10.07 -9.33
C LEU A 126 4.17 9.66 -7.87
N LEU A 127 4.09 10.57 -6.89
CA LEU A 127 4.17 10.21 -5.47
C LEU A 127 3.06 9.24 -5.05
N PHE A 128 1.91 9.29 -5.71
CA PHE A 128 0.78 8.41 -5.44
C PHE A 128 0.81 7.12 -6.27
N ALA A 129 1.69 7.03 -7.27
CA ALA A 129 1.91 5.78 -7.98
C ALA A 129 2.67 4.80 -7.09
N THR A 130 2.17 3.57 -7.01
CA THR A 130 2.57 2.55 -6.02
C THR A 130 4.09 2.35 -5.95
N GLN A 131 4.77 2.30 -7.11
CA GLN A 131 6.22 2.12 -7.20
C GLN A 131 7.05 3.25 -6.59
N PHE A 132 6.55 4.49 -6.54
CA PHE A 132 7.26 5.61 -5.92
C PHE A 132 6.75 5.92 -4.51
N SER A 133 5.47 5.66 -4.23
CA SER A 133 4.88 5.83 -2.91
C SER A 133 5.53 4.93 -1.86
N GLN A 134 5.77 3.66 -2.21
CA GLN A 134 6.38 2.69 -1.31
C GLN A 134 7.77 3.09 -0.80
N PRO A 135 8.77 3.37 -1.65
CA PRO A 135 10.09 3.79 -1.17
C PRO A 135 10.05 5.12 -0.43
N ALA A 136 9.15 6.03 -0.78
CA ALA A 136 9.00 7.30 -0.07
C ALA A 136 8.52 7.09 1.38
N LEU A 137 7.50 6.25 1.58
CA LEU A 137 6.99 5.92 2.92
C LEU A 137 8.03 5.17 3.76
N VAL A 138 8.70 4.17 3.20
CA VAL A 138 9.75 3.44 3.92
C VAL A 138 10.91 4.37 4.33
N LEU A 139 11.32 5.30 3.48
CA LEU A 139 12.36 6.28 3.83
C LEU A 139 11.91 7.24 4.92
N LEU A 140 10.66 7.69 4.89
CA LEU A 140 10.09 8.53 5.94
C LEU A 140 10.13 7.80 7.29
N GLU A 141 9.59 6.59 7.34
CA GLU A 141 9.50 5.79 8.56
C GLU A 141 10.89 5.45 9.10
N LYS A 142 11.82 5.04 8.22
CA LYS A 142 13.20 4.77 8.61
C LYS A 142 13.93 6.01 9.10
N ALA A 143 13.71 7.16 8.46
CA ALA A 143 14.30 8.43 8.90
C ALA A 143 13.82 8.75 10.32
N MET A 144 12.51 8.76 10.56
CA MET A 144 11.93 9.04 11.88
C MET A 144 12.42 8.04 12.94
N PHE A 145 12.46 6.74 12.62
CA PHE A 145 12.94 5.74 13.55
C PHE A 145 14.43 5.93 13.89
N SER A 146 15.26 6.26 12.90
CA SER A 146 16.69 6.51 13.12
C SER A 146 16.93 7.72 14.03
N GLU A 147 16.03 8.71 14.05
CA GLU A 147 16.11 9.82 15.01
C GLU A 147 15.81 9.37 16.45
N ILE A 148 14.80 8.50 16.62
CA ILE A 148 14.45 7.91 17.91
C ILE A 148 15.61 7.05 18.43
N GLU A 149 16.23 6.28 17.53
CA GLU A 149 17.42 5.48 17.81
C GLU A 149 18.62 6.36 18.22
N ALA A 150 18.91 7.42 17.47
CA ALA A 150 19.99 8.35 17.78
C ALA A 150 19.78 9.08 19.11
N ALA A 151 18.52 9.29 19.51
CA ALA A 151 18.15 9.84 20.81
C ALA A 151 18.19 8.80 21.96
N GLN A 152 18.55 7.54 21.66
CA GLN A 152 18.60 6.42 22.61
C GLN A 152 17.26 6.16 23.32
N LEU A 153 16.15 6.31 22.57
CA LEU A 153 14.79 6.20 23.11
C LEU A 153 14.15 4.83 22.89
N ILE A 154 14.85 3.88 22.27
CA ILE A 154 14.34 2.54 21.97
C ILE A 154 14.67 1.60 23.14
N PRO A 155 13.67 1.03 23.83
CA PRO A 155 13.90 0.00 24.84
C PRO A 155 14.44 -1.31 24.22
N ASP A 156 15.34 -2.00 24.92
CA ASP A 156 15.90 -3.29 24.47
C ASP A 156 14.85 -4.39 24.32
N ASP A 157 13.74 -4.31 25.06
CA ASP A 157 12.63 -5.24 25.03
C ASP A 157 11.43 -4.74 24.22
N ALA A 158 11.65 -3.74 23.36
CA ALA A 158 10.61 -3.28 22.46
C ALA A 158 10.27 -4.35 21.40
N HIS A 159 9.01 -4.33 20.96
CA HIS A 159 8.54 -5.14 19.85
C HIS A 159 8.27 -4.27 18.63
N PHE A 160 8.15 -4.89 17.45
CA PHE A 160 7.69 -4.18 16.26
C PHE A 160 6.73 -5.02 15.43
N ALA A 161 5.88 -4.32 14.68
CA ALA A 161 5.04 -4.91 13.63
C ALA A 161 4.86 -3.88 12.51
N GLY A 162 4.63 -4.35 11.29
CA GLY A 162 4.39 -3.48 10.15
C GLY A 162 3.13 -3.86 9.41
N HIS A 163 2.29 -2.88 9.07
CA HIS A 163 1.10 -3.14 8.26
C HIS A 163 1.50 -3.13 6.78
N SER A 164 1.43 -4.29 6.11
CA SER A 164 1.70 -4.40 4.67
C SER A 164 3.11 -3.87 4.31
N LEU A 165 3.20 -2.69 3.70
CA LEU A 165 4.46 -2.01 3.39
C LEU A 165 5.31 -1.75 4.65
N GLY A 166 4.66 -1.46 5.78
CA GLY A 166 5.35 -1.15 7.03
C GLY A 166 6.23 -2.28 7.53
N GLU A 167 6.01 -3.53 7.08
CA GLU A 167 6.87 -4.66 7.45
C GLU A 167 8.31 -4.46 6.96
N TYR A 168 8.48 -3.92 5.75
CA TYR A 168 9.79 -3.58 5.19
C TYR A 168 10.47 -2.45 5.97
N ALA A 169 9.70 -1.45 6.39
CA ALA A 169 10.21 -0.37 7.21
C ALA A 169 10.60 -0.86 8.61
N GLY A 170 9.80 -1.72 9.24
CA GLY A 170 10.12 -2.35 10.52
C GLY A 170 11.37 -3.24 10.44
N LEU A 171 11.47 -4.09 9.42
CA LEU A 171 12.65 -4.95 9.21
C LEU A 171 13.92 -4.13 8.97
N SER A 172 13.84 -3.06 8.18
CA SER A 172 15.01 -2.20 7.94
C SER A 172 15.35 -1.32 9.15
N SER A 173 14.36 -0.83 9.88
CA SER A 173 14.56 0.17 10.93
C SER A 173 14.82 -0.47 12.29
N PHE A 174 13.93 -1.37 12.72
CA PHE A 174 13.99 -1.99 14.04
C PHE A 174 14.93 -3.20 14.08
N ALA A 175 14.81 -4.11 13.10
CA ALA A 175 15.62 -5.32 13.09
C ALA A 175 17.01 -5.11 12.45
N GLY A 176 17.23 -3.99 11.75
CA GLY A 176 18.48 -3.72 11.03
C GLY A 176 18.78 -4.74 9.92
N ALA A 177 17.78 -5.49 9.45
CA ALA A 177 17.96 -6.63 8.55
C ALA A 177 18.29 -6.22 7.10
N LEU A 178 17.91 -5.00 6.70
CA LEU A 178 18.12 -4.47 5.35
C LEU A 178 18.73 -3.06 5.42
N ALA A 179 19.77 -2.83 4.62
CA ALA A 179 20.32 -1.50 4.44
C ALA A 179 19.30 -0.56 3.77
N VAL A 180 19.52 0.75 3.89
CA VAL A 180 18.67 1.78 3.25
C VAL A 180 18.57 1.53 1.75
N GLU A 181 19.72 1.25 1.11
CA GLU A 181 19.86 1.05 -0.32
C GLU A 181 19.09 -0.19 -0.80
N ASP A 182 19.16 -1.28 -0.02
CA ASP A 182 18.49 -2.53 -0.35
C ASP A 182 16.97 -2.41 -0.18
N VAL A 183 16.51 -1.83 0.94
CA VAL A 183 15.07 -1.74 1.20
C VAL A 183 14.37 -0.84 0.19
N VAL A 184 14.96 0.29 -0.22
CA VAL A 184 14.33 1.18 -1.23
C VAL A 184 14.27 0.53 -2.61
N GLU A 185 15.25 -0.29 -2.96
CA GLU A 185 15.24 -1.06 -4.20
C GLU A 185 14.16 -2.15 -4.16
N VAL A 186 14.11 -2.93 -3.08
CA VAL A 186 13.10 -3.99 -2.90
C VAL A 186 11.69 -3.43 -2.98
N VAL A 187 11.39 -2.35 -2.26
CA VAL A 187 10.01 -1.79 -2.25
C VAL A 187 9.66 -1.04 -3.54
N PHE A 188 10.64 -0.48 -4.25
CA PHE A 188 10.43 0.04 -5.62
C PHE A 188 10.04 -1.08 -6.58
N LEU A 189 10.79 -2.19 -6.55
CA LEU A 189 10.50 -3.38 -7.38
C LEU A 189 9.16 -4.02 -7.00
N ARG A 190 8.85 -4.13 -5.70
CA ARG A 190 7.54 -4.59 -5.20
C ARG A 190 6.41 -3.77 -5.82
N GLY A 191 6.52 -2.44 -5.79
CA GLY A 191 5.50 -1.58 -6.37
C GLY A 191 5.39 -1.69 -7.90
N LEU A 192 6.51 -1.90 -8.62
CA LEU A 192 6.46 -2.16 -10.07
C LEU A 192 5.78 -3.49 -10.40
N ILE A 193 6.10 -4.55 -9.66
CA ILE A 193 5.51 -5.88 -9.86
C ILE A 193 4.00 -5.82 -9.60
N MET A 194 3.57 -5.18 -8.51
CA MET A 194 2.15 -4.97 -8.20
C MET A 194 1.41 -4.27 -9.35
N GLN A 195 2.01 -3.22 -9.92
CA GLN A 195 1.41 -2.46 -11.03
C GLN A 195 1.30 -3.28 -12.32
N LYS A 196 2.24 -4.20 -12.55
CA LYS A 196 2.27 -5.06 -13.74
C LYS A 196 1.41 -6.32 -13.60
N ALA A 197 1.21 -6.82 -12.38
CA ALA A 197 0.43 -8.03 -12.13
C ALA A 197 -1.01 -7.94 -12.62
N VAL A 198 -1.53 -6.72 -12.82
CA VAL A 198 -2.90 -6.49 -13.23
C VAL A 198 -2.95 -6.03 -14.69
N LYS A 199 -3.77 -6.73 -15.48
CA LYS A 199 -4.05 -6.32 -16.86
C LYS A 199 -4.84 -5.02 -16.84
N ARG A 200 -4.41 -4.07 -17.67
CA ARG A 200 -5.01 -2.75 -17.79
C ARG A 200 -5.56 -2.55 -19.20
N ASP A 201 -6.64 -1.78 -19.32
CA ASP A 201 -7.18 -1.36 -20.61
C ASP A 201 -6.32 -0.27 -21.28
N ALA A 202 -6.76 0.19 -22.46
CA ALA A 202 -6.04 1.22 -23.22
C ALA A 202 -5.92 2.56 -22.47
N GLU A 203 -6.81 2.82 -21.52
CA GLU A 203 -6.80 4.00 -20.66
C GLU A 203 -6.03 3.77 -19.34
N GLY A 204 -5.41 2.60 -19.16
CA GLY A 204 -4.62 2.25 -17.98
C GLY A 204 -5.46 1.82 -16.78
N ARG A 205 -6.77 1.59 -16.94
CA ARG A 205 -7.68 1.20 -15.85
C ARG A 205 -7.66 -0.32 -15.66
N SER A 206 -7.96 -0.74 -14.43
CA SER A 206 -8.04 -2.13 -14.03
C SER A 206 -9.47 -2.49 -13.63
N ASP A 207 -9.87 -3.74 -13.90
CA ASP A 207 -11.13 -4.33 -13.44
C ASP A 207 -11.10 -4.73 -11.96
N TYR A 208 -10.02 -4.43 -11.24
CA TYR A 208 -9.84 -4.74 -9.82
C TYR A 208 -9.79 -3.49 -8.96
N GLY A 209 -10.09 -3.68 -7.68
CA GLY A 209 -10.01 -2.64 -6.67
C GLY A 209 -10.05 -3.20 -5.26
N MET A 210 -10.23 -2.30 -4.31
CA MET A 210 -10.36 -2.64 -2.89
C MET A 210 -11.39 -1.74 -2.21
N VAL A 211 -12.15 -2.31 -1.27
CA VAL A 211 -13.11 -1.57 -0.44
C VAL A 211 -12.85 -1.83 1.03
N ALA A 212 -12.87 -0.77 1.85
CA ALA A 212 -12.93 -0.89 3.29
C ALA A 212 -14.36 -1.20 3.71
N THR A 213 -14.55 -2.29 4.46
CA THR A 213 -15.85 -2.81 4.89
C THR A 213 -16.00 -2.70 6.41
N ASN A 214 -17.16 -2.24 6.87
CA ASN A 214 -17.52 -2.13 8.28
C ASN A 214 -18.82 -2.89 8.58
N PRO A 215 -18.74 -4.14 9.07
CA PRO A 215 -19.90 -4.97 9.40
C PRO A 215 -20.90 -4.29 10.36
N THR A 216 -20.42 -3.56 11.37
CA THR A 216 -21.31 -2.88 12.35
C THR A 216 -22.29 -1.87 11.74
N ARG A 217 -22.03 -1.38 10.52
CA ARG A 217 -22.92 -0.44 9.82
C ARG A 217 -24.18 -1.11 9.24
N VAL A 218 -24.15 -2.42 9.06
CA VAL A 218 -25.28 -3.22 8.57
C VAL A 218 -26.34 -3.35 9.67
N GLY A 219 -25.95 -3.75 10.88
CA GLY A 219 -26.82 -3.83 12.05
C GLY A 219 -26.24 -4.73 13.14
N PRO A 220 -26.85 -4.75 14.34
CA PRO A 220 -26.37 -5.56 15.47
C PRO A 220 -26.51 -7.08 15.24
N HIS A 221 -27.36 -7.50 14.30
CA HIS A 221 -27.56 -8.90 13.89
C HIS A 221 -26.48 -9.41 12.92
N PHE A 222 -25.57 -8.54 12.47
CA PHE A 222 -24.61 -8.83 11.41
C PHE A 222 -23.18 -8.87 11.98
N THR A 223 -22.49 -9.98 11.79
CA THR A 223 -21.13 -10.22 12.33
C THR A 223 -20.08 -10.34 11.23
N GLU A 224 -18.81 -10.27 11.60
CA GLU A 224 -17.67 -10.54 10.70
C GLU A 224 -17.75 -11.93 10.03
N GLU A 225 -18.25 -12.95 10.74
CA GLU A 225 -18.41 -14.31 10.20
C GLU A 225 -19.42 -14.36 9.05
N VAL A 226 -20.54 -13.64 9.18
CA VAL A 226 -21.53 -13.54 8.10
C VAL A 226 -20.94 -12.77 6.92
N MET A 227 -20.16 -11.72 7.18
CA MET A 227 -19.46 -10.97 6.14
C MET A 227 -18.47 -11.85 5.36
N HIS A 228 -17.68 -12.68 6.05
CA HIS A 228 -16.77 -13.63 5.41
C HIS A 228 -17.52 -14.63 4.51
N LYS A 229 -18.62 -15.22 5.02
CA LYS A 229 -19.47 -16.12 4.22
C LYS A 229 -20.05 -15.46 2.96
N ILE A 230 -20.40 -14.18 3.05
CA ILE A 230 -20.89 -13.42 1.89
C ILE A 230 -19.77 -13.21 0.87
N VAL A 231 -18.57 -12.85 1.32
CA VAL A 231 -17.40 -12.69 0.45
C VAL A 231 -17.09 -14.00 -0.27
N ASP A 232 -16.98 -15.11 0.47
CA ASP A 232 -16.73 -16.45 -0.08
C ASP A 232 -17.83 -16.88 -1.06
N GLY A 233 -19.10 -16.61 -0.70
CA GLY A 233 -20.25 -16.94 -1.54
C GLY A 233 -20.30 -16.13 -2.84
N ILE A 234 -19.90 -14.85 -2.83
CA ILE A 234 -19.81 -14.02 -4.03
C ILE A 234 -18.68 -14.53 -4.95
N GLU A 235 -17.51 -14.85 -4.38
CA GLU A 235 -16.39 -15.42 -5.14
C GLU A 235 -16.81 -16.74 -5.81
N ALA A 236 -17.44 -17.64 -5.06
CA ALA A 236 -17.94 -18.92 -5.57
C ALA A 236 -19.03 -18.76 -6.65
N ALA A 237 -19.99 -17.85 -6.47
CA ALA A 237 -21.09 -17.65 -7.41
C ALA A 237 -20.64 -16.94 -8.71
N SER A 238 -19.65 -16.06 -8.62
CA SER A 238 -19.13 -15.30 -9.77
C SER A 238 -18.03 -16.04 -10.53
N GLY A 239 -17.28 -16.93 -9.86
CA GLY A 239 -16.05 -17.53 -10.36
C GLY A 239 -14.92 -16.51 -10.55
N LYS A 240 -14.98 -15.38 -9.85
CA LYS A 240 -14.02 -14.26 -9.93
C LYS A 240 -13.55 -13.86 -8.54
N LEU A 241 -12.34 -13.32 -8.48
CA LEU A 241 -11.65 -12.96 -7.24
C LEU A 241 -12.48 -12.03 -6.35
N LEU A 242 -12.65 -12.40 -5.08
CA LEU A 242 -13.09 -11.51 -4.02
C LEU A 242 -12.68 -12.07 -2.65
N GLN A 243 -11.79 -11.39 -1.94
CA GLN A 243 -11.23 -11.89 -0.69
C GLN A 243 -11.05 -10.80 0.35
N VAL A 244 -11.17 -11.18 1.63
CA VAL A 244 -10.81 -10.30 2.75
C VAL A 244 -9.29 -10.33 2.92
N VAL A 245 -8.64 -9.19 2.67
CA VAL A 245 -7.18 -9.10 2.61
C VAL A 245 -6.56 -8.32 3.77
N ASN A 246 -7.36 -7.51 4.49
CA ASN A 246 -6.92 -6.89 5.72
C ASN A 246 -7.93 -7.08 6.84
N PHE A 247 -7.47 -7.70 7.93
CA PHE A 247 -8.20 -7.90 9.18
C PHE A 247 -7.75 -6.84 10.19
N ASN A 248 -8.25 -5.60 10.07
CA ASN A 248 -7.70 -4.45 10.79
C ASN A 248 -8.27 -4.31 12.21
N ILE A 249 -9.59 -4.25 12.34
CA ILE A 249 -10.28 -4.07 13.63
C ILE A 249 -11.47 -5.02 13.68
N GLN A 250 -11.46 -5.91 14.68
CA GLN A 250 -12.51 -6.91 14.90
C GLN A 250 -13.91 -6.27 14.86
N GLN A 251 -14.82 -6.87 14.09
CA GLN A 251 -16.18 -6.40 13.79
C GLN A 251 -16.31 -5.03 13.10
N ARG A 252 -15.25 -4.22 12.97
CA ARG A 252 -15.34 -2.80 12.57
C ARG A 252 -14.65 -2.45 11.27
N GLN A 253 -13.50 -3.03 10.98
CA GLN A 253 -12.70 -2.61 9.83
C GLN A 253 -12.00 -3.80 9.18
N TYR A 254 -12.42 -4.06 7.96
CA TYR A 254 -11.82 -5.03 7.05
C TYR A 254 -11.53 -4.34 5.73
N VAL A 255 -10.63 -4.90 4.94
CA VAL A 255 -10.48 -4.52 3.53
C VAL A 255 -10.71 -5.76 2.69
N VAL A 256 -11.58 -5.62 1.69
CA VAL A 256 -11.88 -6.65 0.71
C VAL A 256 -11.29 -6.22 -0.63
N ALA A 257 -10.53 -7.10 -1.25
CA ALA A 257 -9.93 -6.90 -2.58
C ALA A 257 -10.55 -7.87 -3.57
N GLY A 258 -10.69 -7.46 -4.83
CA GLY A 258 -11.24 -8.33 -5.85
C GLY A 258 -11.62 -7.60 -7.13
N GLU A 259 -12.37 -8.30 -7.96
CA GLU A 259 -12.93 -7.74 -9.20
C GLU A 259 -14.04 -6.73 -8.88
N ASN A 260 -14.14 -5.67 -9.68
CA ASN A 260 -14.98 -4.51 -9.40
C ASN A 260 -16.48 -4.85 -9.36
N VAL A 261 -16.98 -5.78 -10.19
CA VAL A 261 -18.37 -6.26 -10.11
C VAL A 261 -18.60 -7.01 -8.79
N ASN A 262 -17.65 -7.82 -8.34
CA ASN A 262 -17.76 -8.51 -7.05
C ASN A 262 -17.73 -7.55 -5.86
N LEU A 263 -16.91 -6.50 -5.92
CA LEU A 263 -16.87 -5.45 -4.89
C LEU A 263 -18.19 -4.64 -4.85
N GLU A 264 -18.77 -4.35 -6.01
CA GLU A 264 -20.10 -3.74 -6.10
C GLU A 264 -21.19 -4.70 -5.57
N THR A 265 -21.10 -5.98 -5.89
CA THR A 265 -22.00 -7.04 -5.40
C THR A 265 -21.99 -7.08 -3.88
N LEU A 266 -20.81 -7.02 -3.25
CA LEU A 266 -20.67 -6.94 -1.80
C LEU A 266 -21.37 -5.69 -1.25
N SER A 267 -21.17 -4.53 -1.87
CA SER A 267 -21.79 -3.26 -1.46
C SER A 267 -23.33 -3.33 -1.47
N LEU A 268 -23.90 -3.92 -2.52
CA LEU A 268 -25.34 -4.13 -2.68
C LEU A 268 -25.87 -5.16 -1.67
N ALA A 269 -25.17 -6.30 -1.51
CA ALA A 269 -25.55 -7.35 -0.58
C ALA A 269 -25.62 -6.83 0.87
N LEU A 270 -24.59 -6.11 1.33
CA LEU A 270 -24.56 -5.53 2.68
C LEU A 270 -25.69 -4.50 2.90
N THR A 271 -26.12 -3.81 1.85
CA THR A 271 -27.28 -2.91 1.90
C THR A 271 -28.59 -3.71 2.03
N ALA A 272 -28.72 -4.83 1.32
CA ALA A 272 -29.89 -5.71 1.43
C ALA A 272 -30.01 -6.36 2.82
N PHE A 273 -28.91 -6.82 3.42
CA PHE A 273 -28.94 -7.42 4.77
C PHE A 273 -29.35 -6.45 5.88
N LYS A 274 -29.11 -5.15 5.70
CA LYS A 274 -29.63 -4.13 6.62
C LYS A 274 -31.15 -4.09 6.61
N ALA A 275 -31.79 -4.30 5.46
CA ALA A 275 -33.24 -4.34 5.33
C ALA A 275 -33.83 -5.68 5.78
N LEU A 276 -33.21 -6.79 5.40
CA LEU A 276 -33.72 -8.15 5.62
C LEU A 276 -33.72 -8.57 7.10
N LYS A 277 -32.75 -8.09 7.89
CA LYS A 277 -32.56 -8.46 9.32
C LYS A 277 -32.48 -9.97 9.60
N SER A 278 -32.21 -10.79 8.57
CA SER A 278 -31.96 -12.23 8.66
C SER A 278 -30.59 -12.56 8.09
N THR A 279 -29.96 -13.59 8.64
CA THR A 279 -28.64 -14.11 8.24
C THR A 279 -28.68 -15.63 8.01
N ALA A 280 -29.87 -16.19 7.74
CA ALA A 280 -30.03 -17.59 7.37
C ALA A 280 -29.30 -17.90 6.05
N ALA A 281 -28.85 -19.14 5.87
CA ALA A 281 -28.06 -19.52 4.69
C ALA A 281 -28.81 -19.30 3.36
N GLU A 282 -30.10 -19.66 3.30
CA GLU A 282 -30.95 -19.45 2.13
C GLU A 282 -31.11 -17.97 1.76
N ASP A 283 -31.23 -17.11 2.79
CA ASP A 283 -31.28 -15.67 2.62
C ASP A 283 -29.95 -15.13 2.06
N VAL A 284 -28.82 -15.70 2.52
CA VAL A 284 -27.50 -15.29 2.05
C VAL A 284 -27.30 -15.62 0.58
N GLU A 285 -27.59 -16.85 0.17
CA GLU A 285 -27.47 -17.28 -1.22
C GLU A 285 -28.34 -16.44 -2.15
N LYS A 286 -29.59 -16.19 -1.75
CA LYS A 286 -30.53 -15.35 -2.52
C LYS A 286 -30.03 -13.91 -2.66
N VAL A 287 -29.60 -13.28 -1.56
CA VAL A 287 -29.10 -11.90 -1.59
C VAL A 287 -27.85 -11.79 -2.47
N ILE A 288 -26.95 -12.78 -2.43
CA ILE A 288 -25.76 -12.81 -3.30
C ILE A 288 -26.18 -12.89 -4.77
N ALA A 289 -27.07 -13.82 -5.14
CA ALA A 289 -27.52 -13.98 -6.51
C ALA A 289 -28.18 -12.71 -7.06
N ASP A 290 -29.11 -12.12 -6.30
CA ASP A 290 -29.83 -10.90 -6.69
C ASP A 290 -28.86 -9.70 -6.82
N SER A 291 -27.91 -9.56 -5.90
CA SER A 291 -26.91 -8.48 -5.92
C SER A 291 -25.94 -8.61 -7.08
N LEU A 292 -25.55 -9.84 -7.43
CA LEU A 292 -24.63 -10.11 -8.53
C LEU A 292 -25.26 -9.77 -9.89
N VAL A 293 -26.54 -10.09 -10.08
CA VAL A 293 -27.29 -9.71 -11.28
C VAL A 293 -27.35 -8.18 -11.41
N GLN A 294 -27.64 -7.47 -10.30
CA GLN A 294 -27.68 -6.00 -10.30
C GLN A 294 -26.32 -5.37 -10.62
N ALA A 295 -25.23 -5.88 -10.04
CA ALA A 295 -23.88 -5.38 -10.29
C ALA A 295 -23.46 -5.58 -11.76
N ARG A 296 -23.76 -6.75 -12.34
CA ARG A 296 -23.50 -7.04 -13.77
C ARG A 296 -24.30 -6.13 -14.69
N ALA A 297 -25.60 -5.96 -14.45
CA ALA A 297 -26.44 -5.05 -15.22
C ALA A 297 -25.94 -3.59 -15.15
N ARG A 298 -25.41 -3.16 -14.00
CA ARG A 298 -24.77 -1.84 -13.84
C ARG A 298 -23.50 -1.72 -14.70
N LYS A 299 -22.63 -2.75 -14.70
CA LYS A 299 -21.42 -2.77 -15.54
C LYS A 299 -21.78 -2.70 -17.03
N GLU A 300 -22.71 -3.53 -17.49
CA GLU A 300 -23.19 -3.52 -18.88
C GLU A 300 -23.72 -2.14 -19.29
N LYS A 301 -24.49 -1.47 -18.41
CA LYS A 301 -24.99 -0.11 -18.66
C LYS A 301 -23.86 0.93 -18.75
N CYS A 302 -22.83 0.81 -17.91
CA CYS A 302 -21.64 1.67 -17.98
C CYS A 302 -20.91 1.48 -19.32
N GLU A 303 -20.71 0.24 -19.75
CA GLU A 303 -20.07 -0.09 -21.03
C GLU A 303 -20.88 0.42 -22.23
N GLN A 304 -22.20 0.23 -22.24
CA GLN A 304 -23.09 0.74 -23.30
C GLN A 304 -23.10 2.27 -23.41
N THR A 305 -22.89 2.97 -22.28
CA THR A 305 -22.86 4.44 -22.24
C THR A 305 -21.46 5.03 -22.39
N GLY A 306 -20.43 4.19 -22.57
CA GLY A 306 -19.02 4.61 -22.64
C GLY A 306 -18.50 5.24 -21.35
N ARG A 307 -19.16 4.98 -20.21
CA ARG A 307 -18.76 5.52 -18.90
C ARG A 307 -17.93 4.49 -18.14
N PRO A 308 -16.88 4.91 -17.41
CA PRO A 308 -16.10 3.98 -16.59
C PRO A 308 -16.97 3.37 -15.48
N PHE A 309 -16.81 2.08 -15.25
CA PHE A 309 -17.43 1.41 -14.10
C PHE A 309 -16.61 1.74 -12.85
N THR A 310 -17.12 2.66 -12.03
CA THR A 310 -16.46 3.11 -10.80
C THR A 310 -17.22 2.66 -9.55
N LEU A 311 -16.49 2.17 -8.56
CA LEU A 311 -17.04 1.82 -7.26
C LEU A 311 -17.51 3.07 -6.54
N ALA A 312 -18.71 3.01 -5.95
CA ALA A 312 -19.28 4.08 -5.16
C ALA A 312 -19.29 3.71 -3.67
N ARG A 313 -19.32 4.72 -2.80
CA ARG A 313 -19.50 4.51 -1.37
C ARG A 313 -20.87 3.87 -1.11
N GLY A 314 -20.87 2.71 -0.45
CA GLY A 314 -22.07 2.04 0.01
C GLY A 314 -22.40 2.35 1.46
N LEU A 315 -23.39 1.63 1.99
CA LEU A 315 -23.79 1.69 3.39
C LEU A 315 -22.64 1.30 4.34
N ALA A 316 -21.99 0.18 4.03
CA ALA A 316 -20.98 -0.46 4.87
C ALA A 316 -19.63 -0.61 4.16
N THR A 317 -19.50 -0.10 2.94
CA THR A 317 -18.31 -0.20 2.09
C THR A 317 -17.84 1.19 1.67
N ILE A 318 -16.52 1.40 1.68
CA ILE A 318 -15.87 2.63 1.22
C ILE A 318 -14.75 2.23 0.25
N PRO A 319 -14.84 2.55 -1.05
CA PRO A 319 -13.77 2.27 -2.00
C PRO A 319 -12.47 2.99 -1.63
N LEU A 320 -11.35 2.27 -1.75
CA LEU A 320 -10.01 2.83 -1.57
C LEU A 320 -9.59 3.54 -2.86
N VAL A 321 -9.69 4.86 -2.87
CA VAL A 321 -9.42 5.69 -4.07
C VAL A 321 -7.96 5.56 -4.50
N GLY A 322 -7.73 5.37 -5.80
CA GLY A 322 -6.39 5.25 -6.39
C GLY A 322 -5.73 3.88 -6.19
N ILE A 323 -6.44 2.91 -5.61
CA ILE A 323 -5.97 1.52 -5.49
C ILE A 323 -6.73 0.63 -6.45
N ASP A 324 -6.01 0.10 -7.43
CA ASP A 324 -6.56 -0.66 -8.55
C ASP A 324 -5.85 -2.01 -8.76
N VAL A 325 -5.12 -2.44 -7.73
CA VAL A 325 -4.42 -3.72 -7.62
C VAL A 325 -4.94 -4.45 -6.38
N PRO A 326 -5.40 -5.72 -6.50
CA PRO A 326 -5.95 -6.47 -5.37
C PRO A 326 -4.81 -7.14 -4.57
N PHE A 327 -3.93 -6.36 -3.96
CA PHE A 327 -2.81 -6.92 -3.21
C PHE A 327 -3.26 -7.64 -1.92
N HIS A 328 -2.45 -8.63 -1.48
CA HIS A 328 -2.74 -9.56 -0.37
C HIS A 328 -3.91 -10.52 -0.61
N SER A 329 -4.41 -10.60 -1.86
CA SER A 329 -5.29 -11.68 -2.32
C SER A 329 -4.52 -12.82 -2.99
#